data_AF-A0A7S0IJ54-F1
#
_entry.id   AF-A0A7S0IJ54-F1
#
_cell.length_a   1.000
_cell.length_b   1.000
_cell.length_c   1.000
_cell.angle_alpha   90.00
_cell.angle_beta   90.00
_cell.angle_gamma   90.00
#
_symmetry.space_group_name_H-M   'P 1'
#
loop_
_entity.id
_entity.type
_entity.pdbx_description
1 polymer ?
#
loop_
_entity_poly.entity_id
_entity_poly.type
_entity_poly.pdbx_seq_one_letter_code
_entity_poly.pdbx_strand_id
1 'polypeptide(L)'
;SRRALLRHALRHTDVHGTPTGCLRFHVLVTSYEGFVAESALLASVRWRYLVVDEAHRLKNPSTRLATALRALGAVSATLLSGTPVQNNVSELLSLMAVLDEDVFGGCAGDDLRESFKVIGASEQIGRLQQMLRPYLLRRTKAELEEPLPLKREMLLKVELTASQKRVYRAILERNLEHLQQPRSSLRNIAMQLRKVCNHPMLLEDVLPPEQEELDIALAAAEKLAHASVDSSGDGSAEVARGRAIMVQSSGKMLLLDRLLTKLKQQGHKVLIFSQFSTMLDVLEEYLLLRRPELGKFERIDGGVSGCARQA
;
A
#
# COMPACT_ATOMS: atom_id res chain seq x y z
N SER A 1 20.74 21.11 7.53
CA SER A 1 19.56 20.84 6.69
C SER A 1 19.98 20.12 5.41
N ARG A 2 19.24 19.09 4.94
CA ARG A 2 19.60 18.27 3.75
C ARG A 2 19.85 19.12 2.50
N ARG A 3 19.09 20.20 2.32
CA ARG A 3 19.26 21.19 1.25
C ARG A 3 20.62 21.91 1.27
N ALA A 4 21.13 22.22 2.45
CA ALA A 4 22.43 22.86 2.62
C ALA A 4 23.58 21.89 2.29
N LEU A 5 23.44 20.62 2.67
CA LEU A 5 24.39 19.56 2.32
C LEU A 5 24.41 19.32 0.80
N LEU A 6 23.25 19.26 0.16
CA LEU A 6 23.15 19.11 -1.30
C LEU A 6 23.81 20.30 -2.01
N ARG A 7 23.49 21.55 -1.61
CA ARG A 7 24.13 22.75 -2.16
C ARG A 7 25.64 22.78 -1.96
N HIS A 8 26.12 22.31 -0.80
CA HIS A 8 27.56 22.22 -0.52
C HIS A 8 28.24 21.12 -1.34
N ALA A 9 27.58 19.97 -1.51
CA ALA A 9 28.09 18.86 -2.30
C ALA A 9 28.16 19.17 -3.81
N LEU A 10 27.25 20.01 -4.32
CA LEU A 10 27.24 20.48 -5.70
C LEU A 10 28.28 21.57 -6.00
N ARG A 11 28.81 22.24 -4.98
CA ARG A 11 29.82 23.29 -5.12
C ARG A 11 31.17 22.74 -4.66
N HIS A 12 31.83 21.93 -5.48
CA HIS A 12 33.24 21.62 -5.24
C HIS A 12 34.06 22.87 -5.52
N THR A 13 34.62 23.46 -4.47
CA THR A 13 35.60 24.55 -4.56
C THR A 13 37.00 23.97 -4.43
N ASP A 14 37.95 24.48 -5.20
CA ASP A 14 39.37 24.16 -5.03
C ASP A 14 39.94 24.78 -3.73
N VAL A 15 41.24 24.61 -3.53
CA VAL A 15 42.02 25.13 -2.39
C VAL A 15 41.99 26.67 -2.30
N HIS A 16 41.58 27.35 -3.37
CA HIS A 16 41.48 28.81 -3.48
C HIS A 16 40.04 29.34 -3.39
N GLY A 17 39.05 28.46 -3.17
CA GLY A 17 37.64 28.82 -3.06
C GLY A 17 36.94 29.01 -4.41
N THR A 18 37.61 28.72 -5.53
CA THR A 18 37.01 28.82 -6.87
C THR A 18 36.18 27.57 -7.18
N PRO A 19 34.92 27.71 -7.67
CA PRO A 19 34.08 26.58 -8.02
C PRO A 19 34.66 25.84 -9.23
N THR A 20 35.20 24.65 -8.99
CA THR A 20 35.86 23.80 -10.00
C THR A 20 34.92 23.17 -11.03
N GLY A 21 33.59 23.34 -10.87
CA GLY A 21 32.60 22.68 -11.71
C GLY A 21 32.49 21.16 -11.50
N CYS A 22 33.32 20.57 -10.64
CA CYS A 22 33.25 19.15 -10.26
C CYS A 22 32.21 18.93 -9.15
N LEU A 23 31.62 17.73 -9.10
CA LEU A 23 30.75 17.32 -8.00
C LEU A 23 31.58 16.61 -6.93
N ARG A 24 31.20 16.73 -5.65
CA ARG A 24 31.83 16.00 -4.54
C ARG A 24 31.44 14.51 -4.48
N PHE A 25 30.54 14.05 -5.34
CA PHE A 25 30.00 12.70 -5.34
C PHE A 25 29.84 12.16 -6.76
N HIS A 26 29.82 10.83 -6.87
CA HIS A 26 29.53 10.12 -8.12
C HIS A 26 28.08 9.65 -8.21
N VAL A 27 27.49 9.29 -7.06
CA VAL A 27 26.14 8.73 -6.96
C VAL A 27 25.34 9.52 -5.94
N LEU A 28 24.12 9.91 -6.31
CA LEU A 28 23.15 10.53 -5.41
C LEU A 28 21.97 9.59 -5.24
N VAL A 29 21.74 9.16 -4.00
CA VAL A 29 20.54 8.40 -3.63
C VAL A 29 19.55 9.36 -2.97
N THR A 30 18.33 9.41 -3.49
CA THR A 30 17.26 10.28 -2.97
C THR A 30 15.92 9.54 -2.98
N SER A 31 15.01 9.94 -2.09
CA SER A 31 13.59 9.55 -2.21
C SER A 31 12.90 10.38 -3.28
N TYR A 32 11.70 9.94 -3.70
CA TYR A 32 10.87 10.67 -4.65
C TYR A 32 10.49 12.06 -4.15
N GLU A 33 10.14 12.19 -2.87
CA GLU A 33 9.77 13.47 -2.28
C GLU A 33 10.97 14.42 -2.22
N GLY A 34 12.15 13.89 -1.85
CA GLY A 34 13.40 14.66 -1.82
C GLY A 34 13.81 15.17 -3.20
N PHE A 35 13.63 14.35 -4.24
CA PHE A 35 13.90 14.74 -5.62
C PHE A 35 12.97 15.86 -6.08
N VAL A 36 11.65 15.72 -5.88
CA VAL A 36 10.66 16.74 -6.29
C VAL A 36 10.91 18.07 -5.58
N ALA A 37 11.29 18.04 -4.30
CA ALA A 37 11.57 19.24 -3.51
C ALA A 37 12.78 20.04 -4.02
N GLU A 38 13.80 19.37 -4.57
CA GLU A 38 15.06 20.01 -5.03
C GLU A 38 15.28 19.87 -6.54
N SER A 39 14.22 19.61 -7.31
CA SER A 39 14.29 19.33 -8.75
C SER A 39 14.98 20.43 -9.55
N ALA A 40 14.72 21.69 -9.24
CA ALA A 40 15.35 22.84 -9.92
C ALA A 40 16.88 22.86 -9.78
N LEU A 41 17.40 22.46 -8.62
CA LEU A 41 18.83 22.44 -8.36
C LEU A 41 19.46 21.16 -8.95
N LEU A 42 18.75 20.03 -8.93
CA LEU A 42 19.22 18.81 -9.57
C LEU A 42 19.22 18.90 -11.11
N ALA A 43 18.31 19.68 -11.70
CA ALA A 43 18.26 19.96 -13.14
C ALA A 43 19.46 20.79 -13.63
N SER A 44 20.12 21.54 -12.75
CA SER A 44 21.36 22.27 -13.11
C SER A 44 22.58 21.35 -13.30
N VAL A 45 22.47 20.08 -12.88
CA VAL A 45 23.53 19.09 -12.99
C VAL A 45 23.31 18.24 -14.23
N ARG A 46 24.38 18.00 -15.01
CA ARG A 46 24.33 17.11 -16.15
C ARG A 46 24.46 15.65 -15.72
N TRP A 47 23.33 14.95 -15.62
CA TRP A 47 23.30 13.54 -15.22
C TRP A 47 23.61 12.61 -16.40
N ARG A 48 24.54 11.68 -16.20
CA ARG A 48 24.84 10.64 -17.19
C ARG A 48 23.87 9.47 -17.14
N TYR A 49 23.41 9.11 -15.94
CA TYR A 49 22.60 7.91 -15.74
C TYR A 49 21.56 8.13 -14.65
N LEU A 50 20.34 7.67 -14.91
CA LEU A 50 19.21 7.70 -13.97
C LEU A 50 18.76 6.28 -13.67
N VAL A 51 18.66 5.93 -12.39
CA VAL A 51 18.03 4.67 -11.95
C VAL A 51 16.80 5.04 -11.13
N VAL A 52 15.64 4.52 -11.54
CA VAL A 52 14.38 4.70 -10.82
C VAL A 52 13.91 3.35 -10.33
N ASP A 53 13.88 3.17 -9.00
CA ASP A 53 13.36 1.97 -8.37
C ASP A 53 11.85 2.08 -8.08
N GLU A 54 11.12 0.99 -8.18
CA GLU A 54 9.64 0.97 -8.10
C GLU A 54 8.98 1.99 -9.07
N ALA A 55 9.42 1.94 -10.33
CA ALA A 55 8.99 2.87 -11.39
C ALA A 55 7.48 2.90 -11.65
N HIS A 56 6.71 1.94 -11.09
CA HIS A 56 5.24 1.97 -11.07
C HIS A 56 4.66 3.24 -10.42
N ARG A 57 5.46 4.06 -9.73
CA ARG A 57 5.08 5.41 -9.26
C ARG A 57 4.89 6.44 -10.39
N LEU A 58 5.44 6.18 -11.58
CA LEU A 58 5.42 7.08 -12.75
C LEU A 58 4.25 6.82 -13.72
N LYS A 59 3.24 6.05 -13.30
CA LYS A 59 2.08 5.66 -14.13
C LYS A 59 1.34 6.83 -14.78
N ASN A 60 1.32 7.99 -14.13
CA ASN A 60 0.65 9.18 -14.63
C ASN A 60 1.69 10.21 -15.11
N PRO A 61 1.72 10.54 -16.42
CA PRO A 61 2.71 11.42 -17.00
C PRO A 61 2.56 12.89 -16.56
N SER A 62 1.37 13.27 -16.08
CA SER A 62 1.10 14.62 -15.56
C SER A 62 1.56 14.84 -14.11
N THR A 63 2.13 13.81 -13.47
CA THR A 63 2.66 13.97 -12.11
C THR A 63 3.86 14.91 -12.09
N ARG A 64 4.00 15.68 -11.00
CA ARG A 64 5.17 16.55 -10.77
C ARG A 64 6.48 15.77 -10.85
N LEU A 65 6.47 14.53 -10.37
CA LEU A 65 7.62 13.63 -10.42
C LEU A 65 8.00 13.29 -11.88
N ALA A 66 7.05 12.83 -12.69
CA ALA A 66 7.32 12.48 -14.10
C ALA A 66 7.79 13.69 -14.91
N THR A 67 7.24 14.88 -14.63
CA THR A 67 7.66 16.13 -15.29
C THR A 67 9.08 16.54 -14.86
N ALA A 68 9.38 16.45 -13.56
CA ALA A 68 10.70 16.79 -13.03
C ALA A 68 11.80 15.81 -13.50
N LEU A 69 11.47 14.52 -13.66
CA LEU A 69 12.42 13.53 -14.19
C LEU A 69 12.73 13.76 -15.67
N ARG A 70 11.72 14.11 -16.49
CA ARG A 70 11.94 14.49 -17.89
C ARG A 70 12.82 15.74 -18.00
N ALA A 71 12.55 16.75 -17.17
CA ALA A 71 13.36 17.97 -17.12
C ALA A 71 14.80 17.75 -16.62
N LEU A 72 15.11 16.60 -16.01
CA LEU A 72 16.46 16.28 -15.54
C LEU A 72 17.44 16.05 -16.71
N GLY A 73 16.95 15.59 -17.87
CA GLY A 73 17.75 15.41 -19.08
C GLY A 73 18.90 14.41 -18.94
N ALA A 74 18.69 13.29 -18.24
CA ALA A 74 19.71 12.25 -18.11
C ALA A 74 19.99 11.56 -19.45
N VAL A 75 21.27 11.25 -19.73
CA VAL A 75 21.68 10.62 -21.02
C VAL A 75 21.14 9.21 -21.18
N SER A 76 20.99 8.46 -20.09
CA SER A 76 20.42 7.12 -20.11
C SER A 76 19.65 6.86 -18.82
N ALA A 77 18.61 6.04 -18.89
CA ALA A 77 17.76 5.72 -17.75
C ALA A 77 17.50 4.21 -17.67
N THR A 78 17.34 3.71 -16.45
CA THR A 78 16.84 2.36 -16.15
C THR A 78 15.72 2.44 -15.14
N LEU A 79 14.59 1.81 -15.48
CA LEU A 79 13.43 1.70 -14.62
C LEU A 79 13.36 0.28 -14.06
N LEU A 80 13.37 0.16 -12.73
CA LEU A 80 13.20 -1.10 -12.02
C LEU A 80 11.76 -1.17 -11.50
N SER A 81 11.06 -2.27 -11.73
CA SER A 81 9.71 -2.50 -11.21
C SER A 81 9.44 -3.99 -11.08
N GLY A 82 8.99 -4.42 -9.90
CA GLY A 82 8.56 -5.80 -9.68
C GLY A 82 7.22 -6.14 -10.35
N THR A 83 6.45 -5.13 -10.76
CA THR A 83 5.14 -5.28 -11.41
C THR A 83 5.14 -4.53 -12.73
N PRO A 84 5.55 -5.18 -13.84
CA PRO A 84 5.93 -4.48 -15.06
C PRO A 84 4.76 -3.76 -15.75
N VAL A 85 3.52 -4.24 -15.61
CA VAL A 85 2.34 -3.63 -16.23
C VAL A 85 1.15 -3.92 -15.33
N GLN A 86 0.62 -2.92 -14.63
CA GLN A 86 -0.45 -3.18 -13.67
C GLN A 86 -1.85 -3.08 -14.25
N ASN A 87 -2.24 -2.12 -15.13
CA ASN A 87 -3.63 -2.14 -15.63
C ASN A 87 -3.93 -1.50 -17.02
N ASN A 88 -3.04 -0.71 -17.64
CA ASN A 88 -3.37 -0.01 -18.90
C ASN A 88 -2.13 0.23 -19.78
N VAL A 89 -2.27 0.11 -21.11
CA VAL A 89 -1.21 0.48 -22.08
C VAL A 89 -0.80 1.95 -21.92
N SER A 90 -1.73 2.83 -21.55
CA SER A 90 -1.43 4.23 -21.26
C SER A 90 -0.44 4.40 -20.09
N GLU A 91 -0.50 3.55 -19.07
CA GLU A 91 0.48 3.57 -17.97
C GLU A 91 1.85 3.13 -18.48
N LEU A 92 1.90 2.06 -19.28
CA LEU A 92 3.13 1.52 -19.85
C LEU A 92 3.82 2.55 -20.76
N LEU A 93 3.07 3.18 -21.67
CA LEU A 93 3.60 4.25 -22.53
C LEU A 93 4.12 5.43 -21.72
N SER A 94 3.53 5.71 -20.56
CA SER A 94 4.02 6.78 -19.65
C SER A 94 5.36 6.43 -19.02
N LEU A 95 5.62 5.15 -18.72
CA LEU A 95 6.93 4.69 -18.26
C LEU A 95 7.96 4.73 -19.39
N MET A 96 7.56 4.29 -20.58
CA MET A 96 8.44 4.27 -21.75
C MET A 96 8.87 5.68 -22.18
N ALA A 97 7.98 6.67 -22.07
CA ALA A 97 8.30 8.08 -22.35
C ALA A 97 9.40 8.67 -21.44
N VAL A 98 9.68 8.04 -20.28
CA VAL A 98 10.81 8.43 -19.40
C VAL A 98 12.13 7.81 -19.87
N LEU A 99 12.07 6.67 -20.56
CA LEU A 99 13.25 6.02 -21.14
C LEU A 99 13.64 6.64 -22.48
N ASP A 100 12.64 6.92 -23.31
CA ASP A 100 12.82 7.46 -24.65
C ASP A 100 11.64 8.38 -25.00
N GLU A 101 11.89 9.69 -24.93
CA GLU A 101 10.90 10.73 -25.22
C GLU A 101 10.64 10.88 -26.73
N ASP A 102 11.61 10.54 -27.58
CA ASP A 102 11.48 10.69 -29.03
C ASP A 102 10.51 9.65 -29.61
N VAL A 103 10.55 8.42 -29.08
CA VAL A 103 9.72 7.30 -29.56
C VAL A 103 8.37 7.24 -28.85
N PHE A 104 8.34 7.48 -27.53
CA PHE A 104 7.13 7.26 -26.71
C PHE A 104 6.56 8.54 -26.09
N GLY A 105 7.21 9.69 -26.28
CA GLY A 105 6.76 11.01 -25.83
C GLY A 105 6.14 11.84 -26.94
N GLY A 106 5.70 13.05 -26.58
CA GLY A 106 5.10 14.02 -27.50
C GLY A 106 3.93 13.48 -28.32
N CYS A 107 3.81 13.99 -29.56
CA CYS A 107 2.74 13.59 -30.49
C CYS A 107 2.80 12.11 -30.87
N ALA A 108 4.01 11.54 -31.01
CA ALA A 108 4.19 10.12 -31.36
C ALA A 108 3.67 9.19 -30.25
N GLY A 109 3.91 9.56 -28.99
CA GLY A 109 3.35 8.89 -27.83
C GLY A 109 1.82 8.96 -27.79
N ASP A 110 1.25 10.11 -28.15
CA ASP A 110 -0.21 10.30 -28.19
C ASP A 110 -0.87 9.51 -29.33
N ASP A 111 -0.25 9.45 -30.51
CA ASP A 111 -0.69 8.61 -31.62
C ASP A 111 -0.66 7.12 -31.24
N LEU A 112 0.40 6.69 -30.54
CA LEU A 112 0.49 5.33 -30.00
C LEU A 112 -0.63 5.09 -28.98
N ARG A 113 -0.88 6.03 -28.05
CA ARG A 113 -1.97 5.92 -27.08
C ARG A 113 -3.32 5.76 -27.75
N GLU A 114 -3.63 6.55 -28.77
CA GLU A 114 -4.89 6.42 -29.53
C GLU A 114 -4.97 5.08 -30.27
N SER A 115 -3.88 4.66 -30.92
CA SER A 115 -3.83 3.38 -31.66
C SER A 115 -4.07 2.16 -30.77
N PHE A 116 -3.72 2.25 -29.48
CA PHE A 116 -3.87 1.19 -28.48
C PHE A 116 -5.00 1.44 -27.47
N LYS A 117 -5.92 2.41 -27.68
CA LYS A 117 -7.11 2.58 -26.82
C LYS A 117 -8.18 1.51 -27.07
N VAL A 118 -8.29 1.00 -28.30
CA VAL A 118 -9.27 -0.01 -28.70
C VAL A 118 -8.57 -1.36 -28.83
N ILE A 119 -8.19 -1.96 -27.70
CA ILE A 119 -7.47 -3.24 -27.68
C ILE A 119 -8.49 -4.37 -27.79
N GLY A 120 -8.79 -4.77 -29.03
CA GLY A 120 -9.60 -5.95 -29.34
C GLY A 120 -8.84 -7.04 -30.10
N ALA A 121 -7.65 -6.75 -30.63
CA ALA A 121 -6.95 -7.65 -31.53
C ALA A 121 -5.65 -8.20 -30.92
N SER A 122 -5.53 -9.54 -30.90
CA SER A 122 -4.30 -10.28 -30.57
C SER A 122 -3.07 -9.76 -31.32
N GLU A 123 -3.28 -9.30 -32.56
CA GLU A 123 -2.24 -8.74 -33.44
C GLU A 123 -1.63 -7.43 -32.90
N GLN A 124 -2.45 -6.54 -32.32
CA GLN A 124 -1.98 -5.28 -31.72
C GLN A 124 -1.09 -5.55 -30.50
N ILE A 125 -1.44 -6.56 -29.69
CA ILE A 125 -0.65 -6.98 -28.53
C ILE A 125 0.71 -7.52 -28.98
N GLY A 126 0.75 -8.33 -30.04
CA GLY A 126 1.98 -8.85 -30.62
C GLY A 126 2.92 -7.73 -31.11
N ARG A 127 2.37 -6.74 -31.82
CA ARG A 127 3.12 -5.55 -32.27
C ARG A 127 3.70 -4.77 -31.10
N LEU A 128 2.89 -4.52 -30.06
CA LEU A 128 3.35 -3.82 -28.86
C LEU A 128 4.47 -4.60 -28.15
N GLN A 129 4.33 -5.91 -28.00
CA GLN A 129 5.37 -6.75 -27.40
C GLN A 129 6.69 -6.70 -28.19
N GLN A 130 6.63 -6.72 -29.53
CA GLN A 130 7.81 -6.62 -30.37
C GLN A 130 8.52 -5.27 -30.21
N MET A 131 7.76 -4.18 -30.13
CA MET A 131 8.28 -2.84 -29.88
C MET A 131 8.94 -2.71 -28.50
N LEU A 132 8.39 -3.37 -27.48
CA LEU A 132 8.87 -3.30 -26.10
C LEU A 132 10.03 -4.26 -25.80
N ARG A 133 10.18 -5.33 -26.58
CA ARG A 133 11.22 -6.36 -26.39
C ARG A 133 12.64 -5.82 -26.21
N PRO A 134 13.13 -4.81 -26.96
CA PRO A 134 14.48 -4.26 -26.73
C PRO A 134 14.60 -3.46 -25.42
N TYR A 135 13.50 -2.93 -24.88
CA TYR A 135 13.48 -2.10 -23.67
C TYR A 135 13.18 -2.87 -22.39
N LEU A 136 12.48 -4.00 -22.49
CA LEU A 136 11.93 -4.72 -21.35
C LEU A 136 12.62 -6.07 -21.14
N LEU A 137 13.35 -6.18 -20.03
CA LEU A 137 13.84 -7.45 -19.53
C LEU A 137 12.93 -7.93 -18.38
N ARG A 138 12.29 -9.08 -18.58
CA ARG A 138 11.48 -9.74 -17.54
C ARG A 138 11.91 -11.19 -17.44
N ARG A 139 12.33 -11.60 -16.24
CA ARG A 139 12.62 -12.99 -15.89
C ARG A 139 11.53 -13.54 -14.99
N THR A 140 11.15 -14.80 -15.20
CA THR A 140 10.21 -15.48 -14.31
C THR A 140 10.94 -16.19 -13.18
N LYS A 141 10.27 -16.42 -12.03
CA LYS A 141 10.88 -17.16 -10.91
C LYS A 141 11.20 -18.62 -11.24
N ALA A 142 10.66 -19.14 -12.35
CA ALA A 142 10.96 -20.48 -12.86
C ALA A 142 12.33 -20.57 -13.53
N GLU A 143 12.93 -19.43 -13.89
CA GLU A 143 14.27 -19.33 -14.50
C GLU A 143 15.38 -19.19 -13.43
N LEU A 144 15.04 -19.32 -12.14
CA LEU A 144 16.02 -19.30 -11.05
C LEU A 144 16.72 -20.66 -10.93
N GLU A 145 18.03 -20.66 -10.70
CA GLU A 145 18.83 -21.88 -10.53
C GLU A 145 18.40 -22.71 -9.32
N GLU A 146 17.89 -22.04 -8.27
CA GLU A 146 17.32 -22.68 -7.08
C GLU A 146 15.79 -22.48 -7.04
N PRO A 147 14.99 -23.55 -7.02
CA PRO A 147 13.54 -23.44 -6.99
C PRO A 147 13.07 -22.95 -5.61
N LEU A 148 12.45 -21.78 -5.58
CA LEU A 148 11.77 -21.28 -4.39
C LEU A 148 10.61 -22.22 -4.00
N PRO A 149 10.27 -22.33 -2.70
CA PRO A 149 9.12 -23.11 -2.25
C PRO A 149 7.83 -22.66 -2.93
N LEU A 150 6.94 -23.62 -3.22
CA LEU A 150 5.67 -23.36 -3.88
C LEU A 150 4.80 -22.42 -3.05
N LYS A 151 4.38 -21.30 -3.66
CA LYS A 151 3.39 -20.39 -3.08
C LYS A 151 2.00 -21.04 -3.19
N ARG A 152 1.34 -21.28 -2.06
CA ARG A 152 -0.08 -21.68 -2.01
C ARG A 152 -0.94 -20.48 -1.66
N GLU A 153 -2.00 -20.26 -2.43
CA GLU A 153 -2.98 -19.19 -2.20
C GLU A 153 -4.33 -19.82 -1.85
N MET A 154 -4.92 -19.37 -0.75
CA MET A 154 -6.20 -19.88 -0.25
C MET A 154 -7.14 -18.71 0.06
N LEU A 155 -8.30 -18.69 -0.59
CA LEU A 155 -9.37 -17.74 -0.29
C LEU A 155 -10.28 -18.30 0.80
N LEU A 156 -10.21 -17.70 1.99
CA LEU A 156 -11.09 -18.03 3.11
C LEU A 156 -12.33 -17.14 3.06
N LYS A 157 -13.49 -17.75 2.77
CA LYS A 157 -14.79 -17.08 2.85
C LYS A 157 -15.24 -17.01 4.31
N VAL A 158 -15.63 -15.83 4.75
CA VAL A 158 -15.99 -15.55 6.14
C VAL A 158 -17.38 -14.94 6.19
N GLU A 159 -18.23 -15.47 7.06
CA GLU A 159 -19.56 -14.94 7.32
C GLU A 159 -19.50 -13.69 8.21
N LEU A 160 -20.37 -12.71 7.95
CA LEU A 160 -20.54 -11.55 8.82
C LEU A 160 -21.21 -11.95 10.13
N THR A 161 -20.74 -11.40 11.24
CA THR A 161 -21.36 -11.55 12.57
C THR A 161 -22.72 -10.85 12.63
N ALA A 162 -23.50 -11.13 13.68
CA ALA A 162 -24.80 -10.49 13.87
C ALA A 162 -24.68 -8.97 14.00
N SER A 163 -23.67 -8.48 14.74
CA SER A 163 -23.36 -7.05 14.87
C SER A 163 -22.98 -6.44 13.51
N GLN A 164 -22.08 -7.08 12.75
CA GLN A 164 -21.72 -6.62 11.40
C GLN A 164 -22.92 -6.55 10.47
N LYS A 165 -23.79 -7.58 10.46
CA LYS A 165 -25.00 -7.61 9.62
C LYS A 165 -25.96 -6.47 9.95
N ARG A 166 -26.12 -6.15 11.24
CA ARG A 166 -26.98 -5.03 11.68
C ARG A 166 -26.46 -3.70 11.17
N VAL A 167 -25.19 -3.40 11.43
CA VAL A 167 -24.56 -2.14 10.98
C VAL A 167 -24.51 -2.04 9.46
N TYR A 168 -24.21 -3.16 8.78
CA TYR A 168 -24.21 -3.23 7.32
C TYR A 168 -25.59 -2.88 6.72
N ARG A 169 -26.67 -3.42 7.30
CA ARG A 169 -28.04 -3.06 6.89
C ARG A 169 -28.36 -1.60 7.20
N ALA A 170 -28.04 -1.11 8.39
CA ALA A 170 -28.30 0.27 8.79
C ALA A 170 -27.63 1.28 7.83
N ILE A 171 -26.39 1.01 7.39
CA ILE A 171 -25.71 1.84 6.39
C ILE A 171 -26.43 1.84 5.05
N LEU A 172 -26.90 0.67 4.60
CA LEU A 172 -27.64 0.58 3.34
C LEU A 172 -28.99 1.31 3.42
N GLU A 173 -29.73 1.09 4.50
CA GLU A 173 -31.06 1.67 4.74
C GLU A 173 -31.00 3.20 4.80
N ARG A 174 -30.06 3.77 5.57
CA ARG A 174 -29.86 5.23 5.66
C ARG A 174 -29.47 5.88 4.32
N ASN A 175 -28.94 5.10 3.38
CA ASN A 175 -28.46 5.58 2.09
C ASN A 175 -29.33 5.09 0.91
N LEU A 176 -30.51 4.53 1.15
CA LEU A 176 -31.38 3.98 0.10
C LEU A 176 -31.69 5.01 -0.99
N GLU A 177 -32.05 6.23 -0.61
CA GLU A 177 -32.37 7.32 -1.55
C GLU A 177 -31.15 7.69 -2.42
N HIS A 178 -29.95 7.66 -1.86
CA HIS A 178 -28.71 7.92 -2.58
C HIS A 178 -28.33 6.76 -3.51
N LEU A 179 -28.61 5.51 -3.11
CA LEU A 179 -28.35 4.31 -3.91
C LEU A 179 -29.24 4.23 -5.17
N GLN A 180 -30.43 4.82 -5.11
CA GLN A 180 -31.36 4.85 -6.25
C GLN A 180 -31.01 5.91 -7.30
N GLN A 181 -30.10 6.84 -7.00
CA GLN A 181 -29.71 7.91 -7.92
C GLN A 181 -28.51 7.51 -8.81
N PRO A 182 -28.62 7.58 -10.15
CA PRO A 182 -27.57 7.12 -11.07
C PRO A 182 -26.30 7.99 -11.11
N ARG A 183 -26.29 9.14 -10.43
CA ARG A 183 -25.15 10.09 -10.40
C ARG A 183 -24.62 10.39 -8.99
N SER A 184 -25.09 9.68 -7.96
CA SER A 184 -24.59 9.89 -6.60
C SER A 184 -23.19 9.27 -6.44
N SER A 185 -22.32 9.95 -5.69
CA SER A 185 -20.98 9.42 -5.38
C SER A 185 -21.09 8.32 -4.32
N LEU A 186 -21.26 7.07 -4.76
CA LEU A 186 -21.34 5.89 -3.87
C LEU A 186 -20.01 5.50 -3.22
N ARG A 187 -18.92 6.21 -3.55
CA ARG A 187 -17.57 5.90 -3.08
C ARG A 187 -17.47 5.92 -1.55
N ASN A 188 -18.18 6.85 -0.90
CA ASN A 188 -18.20 6.95 0.56
C ASN A 188 -18.95 5.76 1.18
N ILE A 189 -20.12 5.40 0.65
CA ILE A 189 -20.90 4.24 1.11
C ILE A 189 -20.09 2.96 0.97
N ALA A 190 -19.48 2.74 -0.20
CA ALA A 190 -18.62 1.59 -0.44
C ALA A 190 -17.43 1.54 0.54
N MET A 191 -16.85 2.70 0.88
CA MET A 191 -15.79 2.78 1.90
C MET A 191 -16.28 2.37 3.28
N GLN A 192 -17.47 2.81 3.71
CA GLN A 192 -18.04 2.45 5.01
C GLN A 192 -18.42 0.96 5.07
N LEU A 193 -19.01 0.41 4.01
CA LEU A 193 -19.29 -1.02 3.93
C LEU A 193 -18.01 -1.86 3.99
N ARG A 194 -16.92 -1.40 3.34
CA ARG A 194 -15.61 -2.04 3.44
C ARG A 194 -15.05 -2.00 4.87
N LYS A 195 -15.23 -0.90 5.60
CA LYS A 195 -14.84 -0.78 7.01
C LYS A 195 -15.59 -1.81 7.87
N VAL A 196 -16.92 -1.89 7.78
CA VAL A 196 -17.75 -2.88 8.53
C VAL A 196 -17.31 -4.31 8.27
N CYS A 197 -17.07 -4.65 6.99
CA CYS A 197 -16.63 -5.98 6.59
C CYS A 197 -15.23 -6.35 7.12
N ASN A 198 -14.43 -5.38 7.57
CA ASN A 198 -13.18 -5.64 8.29
C ASN A 198 -13.44 -5.73 9.79
N HIS A 199 -13.92 -4.65 10.39
CA HIS A 199 -14.21 -4.59 11.81
C HIS A 199 -15.20 -3.45 12.13
N PRO A 200 -16.24 -3.67 12.98
CA PRO A 200 -17.19 -2.63 13.37
C PRO A 200 -16.55 -1.39 14.01
N MET A 201 -15.49 -1.58 14.82
CA MET A 201 -14.77 -0.47 15.48
C MET A 201 -14.12 0.54 14.52
N LEU A 202 -14.05 0.28 13.21
CA LEU A 202 -13.47 1.24 12.24
C LEU A 202 -14.41 2.40 11.88
N LEU A 203 -15.62 2.41 12.44
CA LEU A 203 -16.70 3.36 12.16
C LEU A 203 -16.86 4.48 13.20
N GLU A 204 -15.84 4.73 14.01
CA GLU A 204 -15.84 5.76 15.07
C GLU A 204 -16.42 7.13 14.65
N ASP A 205 -16.35 7.49 13.37
CA ASP A 205 -16.83 8.77 12.83
C ASP A 205 -18.29 8.78 12.33
N VAL A 206 -18.98 7.64 12.23
CA VAL A 206 -20.21 7.51 11.42
C VAL A 206 -21.45 7.19 12.23
N LEU A 207 -21.29 6.58 13.40
CA LEU A 207 -22.40 6.31 14.29
C LEU A 207 -22.29 7.28 15.47
N PRO A 208 -23.26 8.19 15.69
CA PRO A 208 -23.36 8.83 16.99
C PRO A 208 -23.40 7.71 18.05
N PRO A 209 -22.88 7.94 19.27
CA PRO A 209 -22.95 6.97 20.34
C PRO A 209 -24.41 6.86 20.79
N GLU A 210 -25.24 6.16 20.03
CA GLU A 210 -26.40 5.51 20.62
C GLU A 210 -25.81 4.36 21.44
N GLN A 211 -25.72 4.60 22.75
CA GLN A 211 -25.17 3.72 23.77
C GLN A 211 -25.64 2.25 23.59
N GLU A 212 -26.82 2.05 23.00
CA GLU A 212 -27.39 0.75 22.62
C GLU A 212 -26.49 -0.13 21.74
N GLU A 213 -25.66 0.39 20.83
CA GLU A 213 -24.86 -0.47 19.94
C GLU A 213 -23.63 -1.07 20.63
N LEU A 214 -22.99 -0.27 21.48
CA LEU A 214 -21.94 -0.74 22.39
C LEU A 214 -22.56 -1.71 23.39
N ASP A 215 -23.74 -1.40 23.93
CA ASP A 215 -24.47 -2.22 24.90
C ASP A 215 -24.92 -3.58 24.30
N ILE A 216 -25.30 -3.65 23.03
CA ILE A 216 -25.66 -4.94 22.41
C ILE A 216 -24.42 -5.79 22.11
N ALA A 217 -23.29 -5.17 21.74
CA ALA A 217 -22.01 -5.88 21.60
C ALA A 217 -21.46 -6.35 22.97
N LEU A 218 -21.59 -5.51 24.01
CA LEU A 218 -21.30 -5.80 25.41
C LEU A 218 -22.19 -6.95 25.94
N ALA A 219 -23.51 -6.88 25.72
CA ALA A 219 -24.46 -7.90 26.18
C ALA A 219 -24.26 -9.26 25.49
N ALA A 220 -23.85 -9.27 24.21
CA ALA A 220 -23.48 -10.49 23.51
C ALA A 220 -22.19 -11.12 24.07
N ALA A 221 -21.21 -10.29 24.43
CA ALA A 221 -19.96 -10.73 25.04
C ALA A 221 -20.15 -11.18 26.52
N GLU A 222 -21.01 -10.49 27.28
CA GLU A 222 -21.38 -10.83 28.66
C GLU A 222 -22.05 -12.22 28.75
N LYS A 223 -22.98 -12.51 27.83
CA LYS A 223 -23.65 -13.81 27.77
C LYS A 223 -22.71 -14.99 27.54
N LEU A 224 -21.54 -14.77 26.92
CA LEU A 224 -20.53 -15.82 26.76
C LEU A 224 -19.46 -15.81 27.86
N ALA A 225 -19.12 -14.67 28.44
CA ALA A 225 -18.17 -14.58 29.56
C ALA A 225 -18.71 -15.26 30.83
N HIS A 226 -20.02 -15.17 31.09
CA HIS A 226 -20.67 -15.87 32.20
C HIS A 226 -20.70 -17.40 32.07
N ALA A 227 -20.38 -17.97 30.89
CA ALA A 227 -20.22 -19.41 30.74
C ALA A 227 -18.84 -19.93 31.21
N SER A 228 -17.90 -19.04 31.55
CA SER A 228 -16.52 -19.42 31.85
C SER A 228 -15.83 -18.53 32.90
N VAL A 229 -16.48 -18.23 34.02
CA VAL A 229 -15.78 -17.62 35.18
C VAL A 229 -16.14 -18.35 36.46
N ASP A 230 -15.29 -19.31 36.83
CA ASP A 230 -14.95 -19.52 38.22
C ASP A 230 -14.05 -18.37 38.68
N SER A 231 -14.37 -17.87 39.87
CA SER A 231 -13.80 -16.71 40.54
C SER A 231 -12.28 -16.72 40.69
N SER A 232 -11.58 -15.72 40.14
CA SER A 232 -10.42 -15.04 40.75
C SER A 232 -9.81 -13.93 39.85
N GLY A 233 -9.66 -12.72 40.40
CA GLY A 233 -8.74 -11.67 39.90
C GLY A 233 -9.32 -10.62 38.94
N ASP A 234 -9.55 -9.41 39.46
CA ASP A 234 -10.21 -8.26 38.80
C ASP A 234 -9.56 -7.79 37.47
N GLY A 235 -8.24 -7.93 37.30
CA GLY A 235 -7.55 -7.44 36.09
C GLY A 235 -7.55 -8.40 34.89
N SER A 236 -7.55 -9.72 35.12
CA SER A 236 -7.53 -10.71 34.04
C SER A 236 -8.89 -10.90 33.39
N ALA A 237 -9.98 -10.74 34.16
CA ALA A 237 -11.34 -10.87 33.66
C ALA A 237 -11.71 -9.73 32.70
N GLU A 238 -11.30 -8.49 33.01
CA GLU A 238 -11.55 -7.33 32.16
C GLU A 238 -10.79 -7.41 30.83
N VAL A 239 -9.51 -7.81 30.88
CA VAL A 239 -8.68 -8.06 29.70
C VAL A 239 -9.27 -9.18 28.82
N ALA A 240 -9.73 -10.28 29.44
CA ALA A 240 -10.39 -11.37 28.73
C ALA A 240 -11.72 -10.93 28.09
N ARG A 241 -12.47 -10.05 28.77
CA ARG A 241 -13.72 -9.48 28.27
C ARG A 241 -13.47 -8.56 27.07
N GLY A 242 -12.50 -7.66 27.16
CA GLY A 242 -12.10 -6.79 26.05
C GLY A 242 -11.68 -7.59 24.81
N ARG A 243 -10.89 -8.65 25.02
CA ARG A 243 -10.52 -9.60 23.94
C ARG A 243 -11.74 -10.26 23.32
N ALA A 244 -12.65 -10.78 24.15
CA ALA A 244 -13.84 -11.49 23.66
C ALA A 244 -14.73 -10.57 22.80
N ILE A 245 -14.94 -9.32 23.25
CA ILE A 245 -15.71 -8.32 22.49
C ILE A 245 -15.07 -8.08 21.12
N MET A 246 -13.76 -7.80 21.10
CA MET A 246 -13.05 -7.51 19.85
C MET A 246 -13.12 -8.68 18.87
N VAL A 247 -12.85 -9.90 19.34
CA VAL A 247 -12.86 -11.11 18.48
C VAL A 247 -14.27 -11.47 18.00
N GLN A 248 -15.28 -11.38 18.86
CA GLN A 248 -16.66 -11.79 18.51
C GLN A 248 -17.37 -10.76 17.63
N SER A 249 -16.93 -9.50 17.66
CA SER A 249 -17.54 -8.44 16.86
C SER A 249 -17.29 -8.61 15.36
N SER A 250 -16.22 -9.29 14.94
CA SER A 250 -15.86 -9.48 13.51
C SER A 250 -15.62 -10.95 13.15
N GLY A 251 -16.27 -11.41 12.09
CA GLY A 251 -16.09 -12.78 11.60
C GLY A 251 -14.64 -13.07 11.18
N LYS A 252 -13.94 -12.05 10.67
CA LYS A 252 -12.53 -12.18 10.28
C LYS A 252 -11.63 -12.32 11.50
N MET A 253 -11.90 -11.57 12.57
CA MET A 253 -11.15 -11.69 13.82
C MET A 253 -11.35 -13.05 14.47
N LEU A 254 -12.58 -13.58 14.44
CA LEU A 254 -12.87 -14.93 14.95
C LEU A 254 -12.07 -16.02 14.22
N LEU A 255 -11.97 -15.93 12.89
CA LEU A 255 -11.17 -16.86 12.11
C LEU A 255 -9.66 -16.65 12.34
N LEU A 256 -9.22 -15.40 12.38
CA LEU A 256 -7.83 -15.03 12.62
C LEU A 256 -7.34 -15.56 13.97
N ASP A 257 -8.13 -15.44 15.04
CA ASP A 257 -7.80 -15.91 16.39
C ASP A 257 -7.54 -17.43 16.43
N ARG A 258 -8.38 -18.20 15.72
CA ARG A 258 -8.20 -19.65 15.57
C ARG A 258 -6.98 -20.01 14.72
N LEU A 259 -6.73 -19.26 13.64
CA LEU A 259 -5.61 -19.50 12.73
C LEU A 259 -4.27 -19.19 13.39
N LEU A 260 -4.15 -18.04 14.06
CA LEU A 260 -2.91 -17.63 14.72
C LEU A 260 -2.48 -18.64 15.78
N THR A 261 -3.43 -19.18 16.54
CA THR A 261 -3.16 -20.22 17.56
C THR A 261 -2.59 -21.48 16.92
N LYS A 262 -3.21 -21.98 15.83
CA LYS A 262 -2.71 -23.16 15.10
C LYS A 262 -1.35 -22.92 14.45
N LEU A 263 -1.16 -21.77 13.81
CA LEU A 263 0.09 -21.41 13.14
C LEU A 263 1.23 -21.25 14.14
N LYS A 264 0.94 -20.70 15.33
CA LYS A 264 1.93 -20.59 16.42
C LYS A 264 2.35 -21.96 16.94
N GLN A 265 1.42 -22.88 17.15
CA GLN A 265 1.72 -24.27 17.55
C GLN A 265 2.59 -24.99 16.53
N GLN A 266 2.43 -24.66 15.23
CA GLN A 266 3.24 -25.20 14.13
C GLN A 266 4.58 -24.45 13.95
N GLY A 267 4.86 -23.41 14.73
CA GLY A 267 6.09 -22.62 14.63
C GLY A 267 6.18 -21.68 13.42
N HIS A 268 5.05 -21.35 12.79
CA HIS A 268 5.03 -20.45 11.63
C HIS A 268 5.12 -18.98 12.04
N LYS A 269 5.78 -18.17 11.20
CA LYS A 269 5.77 -16.71 11.27
C LYS A 269 4.67 -16.18 10.35
N VAL A 270 3.89 -15.21 10.83
CA VAL A 270 2.71 -14.70 10.14
C VAL A 270 2.91 -13.22 9.79
N LEU A 271 2.60 -12.85 8.56
CA LEU A 271 2.54 -11.46 8.11
C LEU A 271 1.07 -11.11 7.82
N ILE A 272 0.58 -10.04 8.45
CA ILE A 272 -0.80 -9.57 8.29
C ILE A 272 -0.75 -8.23 7.56
N PHE A 273 -1.44 -8.16 6.42
CA PHE A 273 -1.56 -6.94 5.63
C PHE A 273 -2.98 -6.38 5.75
N SER A 274 -3.09 -5.08 5.98
CA SER A 274 -4.35 -4.33 5.96
C SER A 274 -4.18 -3.04 5.16
N GLN A 275 -5.23 -2.62 4.48
CA GLN A 275 -5.24 -1.33 3.78
C GLN A 275 -5.55 -0.14 4.71
N PHE A 276 -6.19 -0.39 5.86
CA PHE A 276 -6.56 0.64 6.82
C PHE A 276 -5.55 0.64 7.98
N SER A 277 -4.91 1.77 8.25
CA SER A 277 -4.04 1.94 9.43
C SER A 277 -4.82 1.78 10.73
N THR A 278 -6.07 2.25 10.76
CA THR A 278 -6.99 2.06 11.90
C THR A 278 -7.29 0.59 12.19
N MET A 279 -7.26 -0.28 11.18
CA MET A 279 -7.37 -1.72 11.39
C MET A 279 -6.07 -2.31 11.96
N LEU A 280 -4.92 -1.72 11.65
CA LEU A 280 -3.65 -2.10 12.28
C LEU A 280 -3.65 -1.70 13.75
N ASP A 281 -4.27 -0.57 14.11
CA ASP A 281 -4.46 -0.16 15.52
C ASP A 281 -5.29 -1.21 16.29
N VAL A 282 -6.43 -1.64 15.73
CA VAL A 282 -7.27 -2.70 16.32
C VAL A 282 -6.50 -4.03 16.44
N LEU A 283 -5.73 -4.40 15.41
CA LEU A 283 -4.92 -5.63 15.44
C LEU A 283 -3.79 -5.56 16.46
N GLU A 284 -3.16 -4.39 16.63
CA GLU A 284 -2.13 -4.16 17.62
C GLU A 284 -2.68 -4.34 19.04
N GLU A 285 -3.83 -3.74 19.34
CA GLU A 285 -4.52 -3.92 20.62
C GLU A 285 -4.86 -5.40 20.86
N TYR A 286 -5.44 -6.08 19.86
CA TYR A 286 -5.70 -7.53 19.92
C TYR A 286 -4.43 -8.34 20.22
N LEU A 287 -3.31 -8.04 19.55
CA LEU A 287 -2.06 -8.76 19.72
C LEU A 287 -1.40 -8.45 21.07
N LEU A 288 -1.60 -7.26 21.64
CA LEU A 288 -1.18 -6.92 22.99
C LEU A 288 -1.92 -7.76 24.03
N LEU A 289 -3.25 -7.91 23.88
CA LEU A 289 -4.06 -8.77 24.76
C LEU A 289 -3.66 -10.25 24.65
N ARG A 290 -3.17 -10.68 23.47
CA ARG A 290 -2.68 -12.05 23.24
C ARG A 290 -1.16 -12.22 23.34
N ARG A 291 -0.44 -11.20 23.78
CA ARG A 291 1.03 -11.23 23.89
C ARG A 291 1.56 -12.42 24.71
N PRO A 292 0.93 -12.85 25.82
CA PRO A 292 1.37 -14.04 26.56
C PRO A 292 1.33 -15.32 25.73
N GLU A 293 0.38 -15.43 24.79
CA GLU A 293 0.14 -16.66 24.00
C GLU A 293 0.88 -16.64 22.65
N LEU A 294 0.90 -15.50 21.96
CA LEU A 294 1.42 -15.39 20.60
C LEU A 294 2.89 -14.90 20.55
N GLY A 295 3.36 -14.24 21.60
CA GLY A 295 4.71 -13.69 21.71
C GLY A 295 4.84 -12.29 21.12
N LYS A 296 6.04 -11.96 20.62
CA LYS A 296 6.36 -10.63 20.08
C LYS A 296 5.73 -10.42 18.70
N PHE A 297 5.32 -9.19 18.42
CA PHE A 297 4.90 -8.72 17.11
C PHE A 297 5.58 -7.38 16.83
N GLU A 298 5.65 -7.01 15.55
CA GLU A 298 6.19 -5.74 15.09
C GLU A 298 5.19 -5.10 14.11
N ARG A 299 5.12 -3.77 14.12
CA ARG A 299 4.22 -3.00 13.26
C ARG A 299 5.03 -2.09 12.33
N ILE A 300 4.70 -2.13 11.05
CA ILE A 300 5.26 -1.24 10.04
C ILE A 300 4.10 -0.55 9.31
N ASP A 301 4.03 0.78 9.41
CA ASP A 301 3.06 1.60 8.70
C ASP A 301 3.68 2.88 8.11
N GLY A 302 2.83 3.70 7.48
CA GLY A 302 3.21 4.95 6.83
C GLY A 302 3.82 6.00 7.76
N GLY A 303 3.53 5.95 9.07
CA GLY A 303 4.01 6.88 10.09
C GLY A 303 5.38 6.50 10.67
N VAL A 304 5.79 5.24 10.58
CA VAL A 304 7.11 4.79 11.07
C VAL A 304 8.23 5.44 10.27
N SER A 305 9.19 6.06 10.96
CA SER A 305 10.36 6.70 10.33
C SER A 305 11.24 5.70 9.58
N GLY A 306 11.94 6.15 8.54
CA GLY A 306 12.77 5.28 7.69
C GLY A 306 13.83 4.48 8.46
N CYS A 307 14.48 5.07 9.47
CA CYS A 307 15.47 4.37 10.28
C CYS A 307 14.83 3.29 11.17
N ALA A 308 13.66 3.56 11.74
CA ALA A 308 12.93 2.59 12.56
C ALA A 308 12.34 1.43 11.75
N ARG A 309 12.10 1.62 10.45
CA ARG A 309 11.68 0.52 9.54
C ARG A 309 12.79 -0.48 9.22
N GLN A 310 14.05 -0.07 9.41
CA GLN A 310 15.23 -0.81 8.94
C GLN A 310 16.02 -1.46 10.09
N ALA A 311 15.78 -1.01 11.32
CA ALA A 311 16.28 -1.59 12.56
C ALA A 311 15.52 -2.88 12.92
#